data_AF-A0A4Q1A8V4-F1
#
_entry.id   AF-A0A4Q1A8V4-F1
#
_cell.length_a   1.000
_cell.length_b   1.000
_cell.length_c   1.000
_cell.angle_alpha   90.00
_cell.angle_beta   90.00
_cell.angle_gamma   90.00
#
_symmetry.space_group_name_H-M   'P 1'
#
loop_
_entity.id
_entity.type
_entity.pdbx_description
1 polymer ?
#
loop_
_entity_poly.entity_id
_entity_poly.type
_entity_poly.pdbx_seq_one_letter_code
_entity_poly.pdbx_strand_id
1 'polypeptide(L)'
;MQNSWIVKTHGQNIDEIEDFFDCDIDSEDLKELIKASSLVEAPDIEKKINTEKLKKLFDEVTDNQTRNKYILESYEQGYSQYVIAKIIGISQLAVNKIIRRSI
;
A
#
# COMPACT_ATOMS: atom_id res chain seq x y z
N MET A 1 -10.37 -6.27 -22.01
CA MET A 1 -9.29 -7.21 -22.37
C MET A 1 -8.56 -6.85 -23.67
N GLN A 2 -9.15 -6.10 -24.61
CA GLN A 2 -8.56 -5.77 -25.93
C GLN A 2 -7.24 -4.96 -25.94
N ASN A 3 -6.80 -4.42 -24.79
CA ASN A 3 -5.58 -3.60 -24.69
C ASN A 3 -4.42 -4.28 -23.96
N SER A 4 -4.54 -5.58 -23.63
CA SER A 4 -3.46 -6.30 -22.96
C SER A 4 -2.24 -6.46 -23.88
N TRP A 5 -1.04 -6.45 -23.31
CA TRP A 5 0.22 -6.62 -24.05
C TRP A 5 0.25 -7.95 -24.81
N ILE A 6 -0.19 -9.04 -24.19
CA ILE A 6 -0.30 -10.37 -24.83
C ILE A 6 -1.15 -10.34 -26.11
N VAL A 7 -2.28 -9.62 -26.09
CA VAL A 7 -3.17 -9.52 -27.27
C VAL A 7 -2.53 -8.66 -28.37
N LYS A 8 -1.69 -7.70 -28.01
CA LYS A 8 -0.95 -6.88 -28.99
C LYS A 8 0.25 -7.61 -29.58
N THR A 9 0.91 -8.45 -28.80
CA THR A 9 2.15 -9.15 -29.19
C THR A 9 1.87 -10.49 -29.86
N HIS A 10 0.95 -11.28 -29.34
CA HIS A 10 0.64 -12.65 -29.80
C HIS A 10 -0.81 -12.83 -30.27
N GLY A 11 -1.63 -11.78 -30.29
CA GLY A 11 -3.07 -11.89 -30.58
C GLY A 11 -3.43 -12.35 -32.00
N GLN A 12 -2.45 -12.51 -32.90
CA GLN A 12 -2.66 -13.11 -34.22
C GLN A 12 -2.44 -14.63 -34.25
N ASN A 13 -1.88 -15.22 -33.19
CA ASN A 13 -1.57 -16.64 -33.13
C ASN A 13 -2.06 -17.22 -31.79
N ILE A 14 -3.26 -17.82 -31.82
CA ILE A 14 -3.92 -18.37 -30.63
C ILE A 14 -3.08 -19.52 -30.04
N ASP A 15 -2.42 -20.29 -30.89
CA ASP A 15 -1.56 -21.42 -30.50
C ASP A 15 -0.34 -20.95 -29.68
N GLU A 16 0.26 -19.81 -30.02
CA GLU A 16 1.36 -19.22 -29.22
C GLU A 16 0.90 -18.73 -27.85
N ILE A 17 -0.37 -18.31 -27.73
CA ILE A 17 -0.94 -17.90 -26.45
C ILE A 17 -1.21 -19.14 -25.59
N GLU A 18 -1.72 -20.22 -26.17
CA GLU A 18 -1.89 -21.51 -25.48
C GLU A 18 -0.54 -22.06 -25.02
N ASP A 19 0.48 -22.09 -25.89
CA ASP A 19 1.85 -22.50 -25.55
C ASP A 19 2.46 -21.66 -24.43
N PHE A 20 2.17 -20.34 -24.38
CA PHE A 20 2.63 -19.48 -23.30
C PHE A 20 2.03 -19.86 -21.93
N PHE A 21 0.76 -20.29 -21.90
CA PHE A 21 0.10 -20.72 -20.67
C PHE A 21 0.38 -22.18 -20.29
N ASP A 22 0.72 -23.01 -21.27
CA ASP A 22 1.08 -24.42 -21.08
C ASP A 22 2.59 -24.63 -20.85
N CYS A 23 3.40 -23.59 -21.01
CA CYS A 23 4.82 -23.62 -20.65
C CYS A 23 4.96 -23.74 -19.12
N ASP A 24 5.51 -24.87 -18.66
CA ASP A 24 5.91 -25.04 -17.28
C ASP A 24 6.90 -23.94 -16.92
N ILE A 25 6.56 -23.10 -15.94
CA ILE A 25 7.45 -22.03 -15.46
C ILE A 25 8.77 -22.68 -15.05
N ASP A 26 9.81 -22.47 -15.84
CA ASP A 26 11.12 -22.98 -15.50
C ASP A 26 11.53 -22.32 -14.18
N SER A 27 11.86 -23.15 -13.20
CA SER A 27 12.33 -22.69 -11.90
C SER A 27 13.56 -21.77 -12.03
N GLU A 28 14.31 -21.89 -13.13
CA GLU A 28 15.45 -21.03 -13.45
C GLU A 28 14.98 -19.62 -13.84
N ASP A 29 14.00 -19.49 -14.74
CA ASP A 29 13.41 -18.21 -15.15
C ASP A 29 12.79 -17.48 -13.94
N LEU A 30 12.11 -18.22 -13.08
CA LEU A 30 11.54 -17.65 -11.85
C LEU A 30 12.64 -17.11 -10.91
N LYS A 31 13.77 -17.82 -10.78
CA LYS A 31 14.92 -17.33 -9.98
C LYS A 31 15.53 -16.09 -10.60
N GLU A 32 15.63 -16.02 -11.92
CA GLU A 32 16.16 -14.85 -12.62
C GLU A 32 15.25 -13.63 -12.46
N LEU A 33 13.93 -13.81 -12.57
CA LEU A 33 12.95 -12.74 -12.30
C LEU A 33 13.03 -12.23 -10.87
N ILE A 34 13.16 -13.11 -9.88
CA ILE A 34 13.32 -12.72 -8.47
C ILE A 34 14.62 -11.94 -8.28
N LYS A 35 15.74 -12.41 -8.86
CA LYS A 35 17.03 -11.69 -8.81
C LYS A 35 16.91 -10.31 -9.45
N ALA A 36 16.35 -10.21 -10.66
CA ALA A 36 16.15 -8.94 -11.35
C ALA A 36 15.24 -7.99 -10.55
N SER A 37 14.15 -8.50 -9.97
CA SER A 37 13.27 -7.73 -9.09
C SER A 37 13.96 -7.23 -7.82
N SER A 38 14.91 -8.00 -7.27
CA SER A 38 15.68 -7.60 -6.09
C SER A 38 16.77 -6.56 -6.37
N LEU A 39 17.24 -6.48 -7.63
CA LEU A 39 18.24 -5.52 -8.08
C LEU A 39 17.64 -4.15 -8.40
N VAL A 40 16.33 -4.11 -8.65
CA VAL A 40 15.58 -2.85 -8.68
C VAL A 40 15.36 -2.44 -7.24
N GLU A 41 16.04 -1.39 -6.79
CA GLU A 41 15.64 -0.65 -5.58
C GLU A 41 14.23 -0.11 -5.80
N ALA A 42 13.23 -0.95 -5.55
CA ALA A 42 11.90 -0.45 -5.27
C ALA A 42 12.06 0.46 -4.03
N PRO A 43 11.54 1.70 -4.05
CA PRO A 43 11.61 2.55 -2.87
C PRO A 43 11.01 1.75 -1.73
N ASP A 44 11.80 1.49 -0.70
CA ASP A 44 11.40 0.67 0.43
C ASP A 44 10.16 1.29 1.07
N ILE A 45 8.98 0.78 0.70
CA ILE A 45 7.69 1.25 1.21
C ILE A 45 7.50 0.69 2.62
N GLU A 46 8.40 -0.15 3.14
CA GLU A 46 8.54 -0.42 4.56
C GLU A 46 9.18 0.78 5.27
N LYS A 47 8.59 1.96 5.09
CA LYS A 47 8.78 3.08 6.01
C LYS A 47 8.18 2.62 7.34
N LYS A 48 9.00 1.97 8.16
CA LYS A 48 8.62 1.35 9.43
C LYS A 48 7.93 2.41 10.28
N ILE A 49 6.60 2.37 10.26
CA ILE A 49 5.76 3.42 10.84
C ILE A 49 6.04 3.45 12.34
N ASN A 50 6.56 4.58 12.85
CA ASN A 50 6.97 4.71 14.24
C ASN A 50 5.73 4.94 15.12
N THR A 51 5.12 3.83 15.56
CA THR A 51 3.91 3.83 16.40
C THR A 51 4.14 4.43 17.78
N GLU A 52 5.37 4.36 18.33
CA GLU A 52 5.70 4.97 19.63
C GLU A 52 5.67 6.49 19.55
N LYS A 53 6.20 7.07 18.47
CA LYS A 53 6.13 8.51 18.21
C LYS A 53 4.68 8.97 18.13
N LEU A 54 3.84 8.21 17.43
CA LEU A 54 2.42 8.49 17.30
C LEU A 54 1.69 8.40 18.65
N LYS A 55 2.04 7.42 19.49
CA LYS A 55 1.46 7.29 20.84
C LYS A 55 1.79 8.51 21.72
N LYS A 56 3.07 8.92 21.77
CA LYS A 56 3.50 10.11 22.52
C LYS A 56 2.78 11.39 22.05
N LEU A 57 2.57 11.52 20.74
CA LEU A 57 1.84 12.67 20.17
C LEU A 57 0.40 12.77 20.71
N PHE A 58 -0.27 11.64 20.92
CA PHE A 58 -1.65 11.62 21.41
C PHE A 58 -1.78 11.57 22.94
N ASP A 59 -0.74 11.12 23.67
CA ASP A 59 -0.74 11.09 25.14
C ASP A 59 -0.81 12.51 25.76
N GLU A 60 -0.30 13.52 25.06
CA GLU A 60 -0.28 14.92 25.54
C GLU A 60 -1.57 15.70 25.22
N VAL A 61 -2.54 15.09 24.53
CA VAL A 61 -3.72 15.81 24.01
C VAL A 61 -4.92 15.64 24.92
N THR A 62 -5.35 16.74 25.55
CA THR A 62 -6.60 16.80 26.33
C THR A 62 -7.78 17.37 25.54
N ASP A 63 -7.51 18.15 24.48
CA ASP A 63 -8.56 18.86 23.72
C ASP A 63 -8.96 18.17 22.41
N ASN A 64 -10.26 18.23 22.09
CA ASN A 64 -10.83 17.59 20.92
C ASN A 64 -10.43 18.25 19.59
N GLN A 65 -10.23 19.58 19.55
CA GLN A 65 -9.78 20.26 18.34
C GLN A 65 -8.33 19.89 18.02
N THR A 66 -7.46 19.92 19.04
CA THR A 66 -6.06 19.50 18.91
C THR A 66 -5.95 18.04 18.47
N ARG A 67 -6.78 17.15 19.03
CA ARG A 67 -6.81 15.73 18.62
C ARG A 67 -7.16 15.58 17.15
N ASN A 68 -8.19 16.29 16.67
CA ASN A 68 -8.62 16.19 15.27
C ASN A 68 -7.54 16.72 14.32
N LYS A 69 -6.82 17.77 14.71
CA LYS A 69 -5.67 18.29 13.96
C LYS A 69 -4.56 17.23 13.83
N TYR A 70 -4.17 16.59 14.94
CA TYR A 70 -3.14 15.55 14.91
C TYR A 70 -3.58 14.29 14.15
N ILE A 71 -4.87 13.96 14.13
CA ILE A 71 -5.40 12.88 13.28
C ILE A 71 -5.14 13.19 11.80
N LEU A 72 -5.38 14.42 11.37
CA LEU A 72 -5.14 14.84 9.98
C LEU A 72 -3.63 14.82 9.66
N GLU A 73 -2.80 15.43 10.50
CA GLU A 73 -1.35 15.46 10.31
C GLU A 73 -0.73 14.04 10.28
N SER A 74 -1.24 13.13 11.12
CA SER A 74 -0.79 11.73 11.12
C SER A 74 -1.21 11.03 9.84
N TYR A 75 -2.40 11.30 9.32
CA TYR A 75 -2.82 10.72 8.04
C TYR A 75 -1.96 11.23 6.88
N GLU A 76 -1.65 12.53 6.84
CA GLU A 76 -0.74 13.13 5.85
C GLU A 76 0.70 12.60 5.93
N GLN A 77 1.16 12.24 7.13
CA GLN A 77 2.46 11.59 7.34
C GLN A 77 2.50 10.12 6.87
N GLY A 78 1.37 9.57 6.41
CA GLY A 78 1.27 8.22 5.87
C GLY A 78 0.83 7.15 6.88
N TYR A 79 0.38 7.54 8.08
CA TYR A 79 -0.19 6.58 9.03
C TYR A 79 -1.57 6.12 8.55
N SER A 80 -1.83 4.81 8.61
CA SER A 80 -3.14 4.29 8.24
C SER A 80 -4.22 4.69 9.26
N GLN A 81 -5.46 4.89 8.78
CA GLN A 81 -6.60 5.23 9.64
C GLN A 81 -6.82 4.18 10.75
N TYR A 82 -6.52 2.91 10.44
CA TYR A 82 -6.55 1.82 11.41
C TYR A 82 -5.53 2.00 12.55
N VAL A 83 -4.28 2.33 12.21
CA VAL A 83 -3.21 2.56 13.22
C VAL A 83 -3.56 3.74 14.12
N ILE A 84 -4.01 4.84 13.53
CA ILE A 84 -4.44 6.04 14.27
C ILE A 84 -5.60 5.71 15.21
N ALA A 85 -6.63 5.03 14.70
CA ALA A 85 -7.80 4.61 15.48
C ALA A 85 -7.41 3.70 16.67
N LYS A 86 -6.51 2.74 16.44
CA LYS A 86 -6.01 1.81 17.45
C LYS A 86 -5.25 2.51 18.58
N ILE A 87 -4.45 3.54 18.26
CA ILE A 87 -3.65 4.27 19.24
C ILE A 87 -4.53 5.20 20.10
N ILE A 88 -5.49 5.88 19.49
CA ILE A 88 -6.36 6.85 20.20
C ILE A 88 -7.53 6.15 20.90
N GLY A 89 -7.83 4.89 20.55
CA GLY A 89 -8.93 4.13 21.15
C GLY A 89 -10.32 4.54 20.64
N ILE A 90 -10.40 5.03 19.40
CA ILE A 90 -11.68 5.41 18.76
C ILE A 90 -11.95 4.53 17.53
N SER A 91 -13.18 4.57 17.00
CA SER A 91 -13.51 3.81 15.79
C SER A 91 -12.81 4.37 14.55
N GLN A 92 -12.44 3.48 13.62
CA GLN A 92 -11.90 3.88 12.32
C GLN A 92 -12.88 4.78 11.54
N LEU A 93 -14.19 4.58 11.70
CA LEU A 93 -15.23 5.44 11.14
C LEU A 93 -15.18 6.87 11.67
N ALA A 94 -14.88 7.06 12.96
CA ALA A 94 -14.70 8.38 13.54
C ALA A 94 -13.48 9.10 12.95
N VAL A 95 -12.35 8.40 12.82
CA VAL A 95 -11.14 8.91 12.14
C VAL A 95 -11.46 9.31 10.70
N ASN A 96 -12.16 8.46 9.95
CA ASN A 96 -12.54 8.74 8.56
C ASN A 96 -13.43 9.98 8.44
N LYS A 97 -14.42 10.15 9.33
CA LYS A 97 -15.27 11.34 9.38
C LYS A 97 -14.48 12.62 9.65
N ILE A 98 -13.45 12.57 10.48
CA ILE A 98 -12.60 13.73 10.78
C ILE A 98 -11.80 14.11 9.53
N ILE A 99 -11.13 13.13 8.90
CA ILE A 99 -10.33 13.37 7.68
C ILE A 99 -11.21 13.93 6.56
N ARG A 100 -12.38 13.33 6.30
CA ARG A 100 -13.32 13.77 5.24
C ARG A 100 -13.93 15.16 5.47
N ARG A 101 -13.93 15.67 6.70
CA ARG A 101 -14.42 17.03 6.98
C ARG A 101 -13.38 18.11 6.71
N SER A 102 -12.11 17.71 6.58
CA SER A 102 -10.98 18.60 6.36
C SER A 102 -10.51 18.64 4.91
N ILE A 103 -11.00 17.73 4.06
CA ILE A 103 -10.82 17.69 2.60
C ILE A 103 -12.05 18.30 1.94
#